data_AF-A0A1M5ZPB5-F1
#
_entry.id   AF-A0A1M5ZPB5-F1
#
_cell.length_a   1.000
_cell.length_b   1.000
_cell.length_c   1.000
_cell.angle_alpha   90.00
_cell.angle_beta   90.00
_cell.angle_gamma   90.00
#
_symmetry.space_group_name_H-M   'P 1'
#
loop_
_entity.id
_entity.type
_entity.pdbx_description
1 polymer ?
#
loop_
_entity_poly.entity_id
_entity_poly.type
_entity_poly.pdbx_seq_one_letter_code
_entity_poly.pdbx_strand_id
1 'polypeptide(L)'
;MKKLQILVVALVLSTSSLFANTDPKPETASMQLRTQIIELLGTPDLELQQDVLENEIEFMVTAQGSIVVLNVTTENPAIENYIKNRLNYKEAKVAVGKNKFFNLSYKIVKEI
;
A
#
# COMPACT_ATOMS: atom_id res chain seq x y z
N MET A 1 -0.39 -43.76 -25.03
CA MET A 1 0.52 -43.40 -23.92
C MET A 1 0.52 -41.88 -23.80
N LYS A 2 -0.13 -41.31 -22.78
CA LYS A 2 -0.23 -39.85 -22.62
C LYS A 2 1.07 -39.36 -21.97
N LYS A 3 1.84 -38.56 -22.71
CA LYS A 3 3.09 -37.96 -22.25
C LYS A 3 2.73 -36.74 -21.40
N LEU A 4 2.94 -36.83 -20.08
CA LEU A 4 2.83 -35.67 -19.20
C LEU A 4 4.10 -34.84 -19.40
N GLN A 5 4.00 -33.73 -20.14
CA GLN A 5 5.08 -32.76 -20.25
C GLN A 5 5.10 -31.95 -18.96
N ILE A 6 6.07 -32.23 -18.09
CA ILE A 6 6.28 -31.49 -16.85
C ILE A 6 6.84 -30.11 -17.21
N LEU A 7 6.01 -29.08 -17.09
CA LEU A 7 6.42 -27.69 -17.19
C LEU A 7 7.13 -27.30 -15.89
N VAL A 8 8.46 -27.25 -15.91
CA VAL A 8 9.25 -26.74 -14.78
C VAL A 8 9.22 -25.22 -14.83
N VAL A 9 8.43 -24.60 -13.96
CA VAL A 9 8.48 -23.15 -13.73
C VAL A 9 9.65 -22.87 -12.81
N ALA A 10 10.67 -22.18 -13.30
CA ALA A 10 11.77 -21.70 -12.48
C ALA A 10 11.27 -20.57 -11.56
N LEU A 11 11.13 -20.88 -10.27
CA LEU A 11 10.87 -19.88 -9.23
C LEU A 11 12.14 -19.05 -9.01
N VAL A 12 12.18 -17.84 -9.55
CA VAL A 12 13.21 -16.86 -9.20
C VAL A 12 12.89 -16.38 -7.79
N LEU A 13 13.60 -16.93 -6.80
CA LEU A 13 13.57 -16.41 -5.44
C LEU A 13 14.33 -15.07 -5.45
N SER A 14 13.59 -13.97 -5.58
CA SER A 14 14.13 -12.63 -5.39
C SER A 14 14.71 -12.53 -3.98
N THR A 15 16.01 -12.32 -3.89
CA THR A 15 16.70 -12.09 -2.61
C THR A 15 16.17 -10.81 -1.99
N SER A 16 15.37 -10.93 -0.92
CA SER A 16 14.97 -9.80 -0.10
C SER A 16 16.21 -9.17 0.53
N SER A 17 16.40 -7.87 0.33
CA SER A 17 17.44 -7.08 0.99
C SER A 17 17.26 -7.15 2.51
N LEU A 18 18.25 -7.72 3.20
CA LEU A 18 18.34 -7.71 4.66
C LEU A 18 18.66 -6.28 5.12
N PHE A 19 17.63 -5.50 5.45
CA PHE A 19 17.83 -4.18 6.06
C PHE A 19 18.28 -4.35 7.52
N ALA A 20 19.31 -3.59 7.92
CA ALA A 20 19.78 -3.55 9.30
C ALA A 20 18.66 -2.99 10.21
N ASN A 21 18.37 -3.72 11.30
CA ASN A 21 17.26 -3.44 12.22
C ASN A 21 17.57 -2.30 13.20
N THR A 22 17.89 -1.11 12.71
CA THR A 22 17.83 0.12 13.52
C THR A 22 16.54 0.83 13.16
N ASP A 23 15.54 0.78 14.04
CA ASP A 23 14.28 1.47 13.85
C ASP A 23 14.55 2.96 13.55
N PRO A 24 14.07 3.50 12.42
CA PRO A 24 14.16 4.93 12.15
C PRO A 24 13.44 5.73 13.24
N LYS A 25 13.88 6.97 13.47
CA LYS A 25 13.18 7.90 14.39
C LYS A 25 11.69 7.95 14.01
N PRO A 26 10.75 7.89 14.97
CA PRO A 26 9.32 7.76 14.69
C PRO A 26 8.74 8.82 13.73
N GLU A 27 9.19 10.08 13.85
CA GLU A 27 8.75 11.18 12.98
C GLU A 27 9.23 10.98 11.54
N THR A 28 10.50 10.61 11.35
CA THR A 28 11.09 10.34 10.03
C THR A 28 10.43 9.14 9.35
N ALA A 29 10.20 8.07 10.12
CA ALA A 29 9.53 6.85 9.66
C ALA A 29 8.10 7.14 9.17
N SER A 30 7.35 7.92 9.94
CA SER A 30 5.97 8.31 9.61
C SER A 30 5.91 9.18 8.36
N MET A 31 6.84 10.14 8.21
CA MET A 31 6.94 10.96 7.00
C MET A 31 7.29 10.14 5.76
N GLN A 32 8.29 9.25 5.85
CA GLN A 32 8.69 8.38 4.73
C GLN A 32 7.55 7.48 4.27
N LEU A 33 6.83 6.88 5.23
CA LEU A 33 5.67 6.05 4.93
C LEU A 33 4.56 6.87 4.27
N ARG A 34 4.26 8.07 4.76
CA ARG A 34 3.27 8.96 4.16
C ARG A 34 3.64 9.32 2.72
N THR A 35 4.89 9.71 2.46
CA THR A 35 5.37 10.01 1.11
C THR A 35 5.21 8.79 0.20
N GLN A 36 5.61 7.61 0.68
CA GLN A 36 5.45 6.38 -0.09
C GLN A 36 3.99 6.07 -0.42
N ILE A 37 3.07 6.21 0.53
CA ILE A 37 1.64 5.96 0.30
C ILE A 37 1.10 6.91 -0.78
N ILE A 38 1.50 8.19 -0.74
CA ILE A 38 1.13 9.17 -1.78
C ILE A 38 1.67 8.77 -3.15
N GLU A 39 2.94 8.33 -3.23
CA GLU A 39 3.55 7.82 -4.48
C GLU A 39 2.80 6.59 -5.02
N LEU A 40 2.45 5.64 -4.14
CA LEU A 40 1.74 4.43 -4.51
C LEU A 40 0.33 4.72 -5.01
N LEU A 41 -0.39 5.63 -4.37
CA LEU A 41 -1.70 6.09 -4.83
C LEU A 41 -1.53 6.79 -6.19
N GLY A 42 -0.64 7.78 -6.29
CA GLY A 42 -0.47 8.57 -7.50
C GLY A 42 -1.73 9.38 -7.84
N THR A 43 -1.85 9.81 -9.09
CA THR A 43 -3.00 10.56 -9.58
C THR A 43 -4.15 9.60 -9.92
N PRO A 44 -5.31 9.69 -9.24
CA PRO A 44 -6.46 8.85 -9.56
C PRO A 44 -7.07 9.26 -10.89
N ASP A 45 -7.25 8.29 -11.80
CA ASP A 45 -8.09 8.42 -12.98
C ASP A 45 -9.51 7.94 -12.61
N LEU A 46 -10.23 8.77 -11.86
CA LEU A 46 -11.58 8.49 -11.37
C LEU A 46 -12.47 9.69 -11.68
N GLU A 47 -13.66 9.44 -12.23
CA GLU A 47 -14.68 10.46 -12.37
C GLU A 47 -15.22 10.86 -10.99
N LEU A 48 -14.85 12.04 -10.53
CA LEU A 48 -15.32 12.59 -9.26
C LEU A 48 -16.62 13.36 -9.47
N GLN A 49 -17.67 12.92 -8.76
CA GLN A 49 -18.95 13.64 -8.70
C GLN A 49 -18.85 14.94 -7.89
N GLN A 50 -17.91 15.00 -6.95
CA GLN A 50 -17.67 16.14 -6.07
C GLN A 50 -16.26 16.69 -6.32
N ASP A 51 -16.09 18.00 -6.14
CA ASP A 51 -14.80 18.66 -6.41
C ASP A 51 -13.70 18.26 -5.41
N VAL A 52 -14.10 17.89 -4.19
CA VAL A 52 -13.18 17.42 -3.15
C VAL A 52 -13.80 16.21 -2.45
N LEU A 53 -13.01 15.14 -2.31
CA LEU A 53 -13.39 13.96 -1.53
C LEU A 53 -12.34 13.71 -0.44
N GLU A 54 -12.81 13.72 0.80
CA GLU A 54 -12.00 13.37 1.97
C GLU A 54 -12.24 11.91 2.35
N ASN A 55 -11.17 11.15 2.51
CA ASN A 55 -11.24 9.76 2.91
C ASN A 55 -10.26 9.52 4.05
N GLU A 56 -10.61 8.65 4.98
CA GLU A 56 -9.66 8.11 5.96
C GLU A 56 -9.26 6.70 5.56
N ILE A 57 -7.95 6.44 5.53
CA ILE A 57 -7.40 5.13 5.21
C ILE A 57 -6.79 4.56 6.49
N GLU A 58 -7.39 3.49 7.00
CA GLU A 58 -6.80 2.70 8.07
C GLU A 58 -6.03 1.54 7.45
N PHE A 59 -4.75 1.42 7.80
CA PHE A 59 -3.90 0.37 7.29
C PHE A 59 -2.90 -0.11 8.32
N MET A 60 -2.41 -1.32 8.13
CA MET A 60 -1.35 -1.92 8.91
C MET A 60 -0.11 -2.09 8.05
N VAL A 61 1.06 -1.78 8.61
CA VAL A 61 2.33 -2.32 8.10
C VAL A 61 2.64 -3.58 8.92
N THR A 62 2.73 -4.72 8.26
CA THR A 62 3.05 -6.00 8.91
C THR A 62 4.51 -6.04 9.35
N ALA A 63 4.85 -6.95 10.26
CA ALA A 63 6.24 -7.22 10.65
C ALA A 63 7.11 -7.67 9.46
N GLN A 64 6.50 -8.20 8.40
CA GLN A 64 7.17 -8.55 7.14
C GLN A 64 7.30 -7.36 6.18
N GLY A 65 6.87 -6.16 6.60
CA GLY A 65 6.96 -4.94 5.79
C GLY A 65 5.89 -4.83 4.71
N SER A 66 4.76 -5.52 4.80
CA SER A 66 3.66 -5.38 3.83
C SER A 66 2.60 -4.40 4.31
N ILE A 67 2.11 -3.54 3.42
CA ILE A 67 0.97 -2.65 3.66
C ILE A 67 -0.33 -3.44 3.46
N VAL A 68 -1.23 -3.39 4.44
CA VAL A 68 -2.55 -4.02 4.40
C VAL A 68 -3.60 -2.99 4.80
N VAL A 69 -4.45 -2.60 3.85
CA VAL A 69 -5.59 -1.71 4.07
C VAL A 69 -6.67 -2.46 4.83
N LEU A 70 -7.08 -1.90 5.96
CA LEU A 70 -8.09 -2.45 6.85
C LEU A 70 -9.46 -1.83 6.56
N ASN A 71 -9.49 -0.50 6.40
CA ASN A 71 -10.70 0.26 6.15
C ASN A 71 -10.40 1.49 5.28
N VAL A 72 -11.39 1.90 4.49
CA VAL A 72 -11.40 3.17 3.76
C VAL A 72 -12.75 3.83 4.04
N THR A 73 -12.74 4.96 4.75
CA THR A 73 -13.96 5.72 5.04
C THR A 73 -14.40 6.45 3.77
N THR A 74 -15.30 5.82 3.01
CA THR A 74 -15.87 6.37 1.78
C THR A 74 -17.21 5.69 1.45
N GLU A 75 -18.12 6.42 0.83
CA GLU A 75 -19.38 5.87 0.29
C GLU A 75 -19.22 5.41 -1.18
N ASN A 76 -18.09 5.73 -1.82
CA ASN A 76 -17.86 5.42 -3.22
C ASN A 76 -17.00 4.14 -3.38
N PRO A 77 -17.58 3.01 -3.84
CA PRO A 77 -16.84 1.76 -3.97
C PRO A 77 -15.70 1.83 -5.01
N ALA A 78 -15.75 2.76 -5.97
CA ALA A 78 -14.65 2.97 -6.91
C ALA A 78 -13.41 3.51 -6.21
N ILE A 79 -13.58 4.40 -5.22
CA ILE A 79 -12.49 4.98 -4.43
C ILE A 79 -11.89 3.93 -3.50
N GLU A 80 -12.73 3.16 -2.81
CA GLU A 80 -12.29 2.06 -1.96
C GLU A 80 -11.46 1.05 -2.77
N ASN A 81 -11.97 0.62 -3.93
CA ASN A 81 -11.28 -0.32 -4.80
C ASN A 81 -9.97 0.25 -5.33
N TYR A 82 -9.96 1.52 -5.76
CA TYR A 82 -8.74 2.20 -6.18
C TYR A 82 -7.68 2.17 -5.09
N ILE A 83 -8.00 2.62 -3.87
CA ILE A 83 -7.06 2.66 -2.74
C ILE A 83 -6.54 1.25 -2.43
N LYS A 84 -7.44 0.26 -2.30
CA LYS A 84 -7.06 -1.13 -2.02
C LYS A 84 -6.14 -1.70 -3.09
N ASN A 85 -6.45 -1.50 -4.37
CA ASN A 85 -5.64 -2.02 -5.48
C ASN A 85 -4.24 -1.40 -5.55
N ARG A 86 -4.10 -0.13 -5.15
CA ARG A 86 -2.82 0.57 -5.16
C ARG A 86 -1.95 0.23 -3.94
N LEU A 87 -2.56 -0.03 -2.79
CA LEU A 87 -1.84 -0.15 -1.51
C LEU A 87 -1.69 -1.58 -0.99
N ASN A 88 -2.71 -2.44 -1.15
CA ASN A 88 -2.66 -3.77 -0.53
C ASN A 88 -1.48 -4.59 -1.04
N TYR A 89 -0.78 -5.18 -0.09
CA TYR A 89 0.38 -6.05 -0.28
C TYR A 89 1.58 -5.38 -0.96
N LYS A 90 1.64 -4.04 -0.99
CA LYS A 90 2.86 -3.31 -1.36
C LYS A 90 3.86 -3.36 -0.21
N GLU A 91 5.13 -3.46 -0.55
CA GLU A 91 6.23 -3.40 0.43
C GLU A 91 6.38 -1.99 0.97
N ALA A 92 6.45 -1.83 2.29
CA ALA A 92 6.76 -0.57 2.96
C ALA A 92 8.27 -0.33 2.95
N LYS A 93 8.68 0.88 2.59
CA LYS A 93 10.09 1.33 2.64
C LYS A 93 10.59 1.58 4.08
N VAL A 94 9.72 1.33 5.07
CA VAL A 94 9.99 1.53 6.48
C VAL A 94 9.81 0.19 7.18
N ALA A 95 10.88 -0.29 7.83
CA ALA A 95 10.82 -1.48 8.66
C ALA A 95 10.01 -1.19 9.94
N VAL A 96 9.16 -2.14 10.32
CA VAL A 96 8.46 -2.12 11.60
C VAL A 96 8.79 -3.41 12.33
N GLY A 97 9.40 -3.34 13.52
CA GLY A 97 9.77 -4.54 14.29
C GLY A 97 8.59 -5.42 14.75
N LYS A 98 7.36 -4.97 14.52
CA LYS A 98 6.09 -5.68 14.73
C LYS A 98 4.99 -5.02 13.90
N ASN A 99 3.84 -5.67 13.77
CA ASN A 99 2.66 -5.09 13.13
C ASN A 99 2.34 -3.72 13.76
N LYS A 100 2.18 -2.69 12.93
CA LYS A 100 1.81 -1.33 13.36
C LYS A 100 0.62 -0.83 12.55
N PHE A 101 -0.33 -0.23 13.24
CA PHE A 101 -1.54 0.36 12.67
C PHE A 101 -1.34 1.86 12.44
N PHE A 102 -1.90 2.36 11.35
CA PHE A 102 -1.79 3.74 10.91
C PHE A 102 -3.15 4.23 10.39
N ASN A 103 -3.40 5.52 10.54
CA ASN A 103 -4.50 6.23 9.88
C ASN A 103 -3.91 7.37 9.04
N LEU A 104 -4.38 7.51 7.81
CA LEU A 104 -4.03 8.58 6.90
C LEU A 104 -5.28 9.24 6.32
N SER A 105 -5.42 10.55 6.53
CA SER A 105 -6.37 11.37 5.78
C SER A 105 -5.88 11.58 4.35
N TYR A 106 -6.72 11.23 3.37
CA TYR A 106 -6.44 11.32 1.95
C TYR A 106 -7.51 12.17 1.26
N LYS A 107 -7.06 13.27 0.64
CA LYS A 107 -7.90 14.18 -0.14
C LYS A 107 -7.66 13.99 -1.63
N ILE A 108 -8.74 13.79 -2.37
CA ILE A 108 -8.73 13.85 -3.83
C ILE A 108 -9.42 15.14 -4.25
N VAL A 109 -8.76 15.94 -5.09
CA VAL A 109 -9.31 17.17 -5.64
C VAL A 109 -9.48 16.97 -7.14
N LYS A 110 -10.65 17.31 -7.66
CA LYS A 110 -10.94 17.29 -9.11
C LYS A 110 -10.11 18.38 -9.78
N GLU A 111 -9.32 18.02 -10.79
CA GLU A 111 -8.70 19.03 -11.67
C GLU A 111 -9.81 19.71 -12.49
N ILE A 112 -9.83 21.05 -12.43
CA ILE A 112 -10.81 21.92 -13.10
C ILE A 112 -10.25 22.36 -14.46
#